data_AF-A0A017RXI1-F1
#
_entry.id   AF-A0A017RXI1-F1
#
_cell.length_a   1.000
_cell.length_b   1.000
_cell.length_c   1.000
_cell.angle_alpha   90.00
_cell.angle_beta   90.00
_cell.angle_gamma   90.00
#
_symmetry.space_group_name_H-M   'P 1'
#
loop_
_entity.id
_entity.type
_entity.pdbx_description
1 polymer ?
#
loop_
_entity_poly.entity_id
_entity_poly.type
_entity_poly.pdbx_seq_one_letter_code
_entity_poly.pdbx_strand_id
1 'polypeptide(L)'
;MNKKEQIKNLFKEGKSIEEMVALGFNKKYILQIIRECKNNGLRSNENQIKDDEQLNSKRQIDDQEDRNYEYDGNEQFILNNMNDIEQLLICLKENIQNISDIEFKVKLSWKNGRKKSKKSAKYQINNESIMNPIDFYRDNGVKELEDALYRINLEELKIICKQYAPDPRGYAYKWKDKKKIINYIIQRVGSLAKNGSVFYTVNTFNLDSNQSK
;
A
#
# COMPACT_ATOMS: atom_id res chain seq x y z
N MET A 1 41.19 16.04 -24.85
CA MET A 1 40.43 16.47 -23.66
C MET A 1 39.14 15.66 -23.61
N ASN A 2 38.84 14.96 -22.51
CA ASN A 2 37.67 14.08 -22.45
C ASN A 2 36.40 14.92 -22.18
N LYS A 3 35.30 14.64 -22.90
CA LYS A 3 34.00 15.32 -22.70
C LYS A 3 33.53 15.26 -21.24
N LYS A 4 33.84 14.16 -20.54
CA LYS A 4 33.53 13.98 -19.11
C LYS A 4 34.25 15.00 -18.22
N GLU A 5 35.53 15.27 -18.49
CA GLU A 5 36.33 16.22 -17.69
C GLU A 5 35.92 17.66 -17.95
N GLN A 6 35.57 17.99 -19.20
CA GLN A 6 35.05 19.31 -19.56
C GLN A 6 33.76 19.62 -18.79
N ILE A 7 32.80 18.69 -18.74
CA ILE A 7 31.55 18.86 -17.98
C ILE A 7 31.83 19.01 -16.47
N LYS A 8 32.80 18.25 -15.93
CA LYS A 8 33.18 18.38 -14.51
C LYS A 8 33.76 19.75 -14.18
N ASN A 9 34.57 20.32 -15.07
CA ASN A 9 35.15 21.64 -14.87
C ASN A 9 34.08 22.74 -14.99
N LEU A 10 33.22 22.68 -16.01
CA LEU A 10 32.10 23.62 -16.17
C LEU A 10 31.15 23.58 -14.95
N PHE A 11 30.93 22.41 -14.38
CA PHE A 11 30.12 22.26 -13.17
C PHE A 11 30.80 22.85 -11.93
N LYS A 12 32.13 22.74 -11.81
CA LYS A 12 32.89 23.40 -10.73
C LYS A 12 32.89 24.91 -10.87
N GLU A 13 32.86 25.41 -12.11
CA GLU A 13 32.76 26.83 -12.48
C GLU A 13 31.36 27.42 -12.26
N GLY A 14 30.36 26.62 -11.83
CA GLY A 14 29.02 27.13 -11.52
C GLY A 14 28.03 27.16 -12.69
N LYS A 15 28.46 26.77 -13.90
CA LYS A 15 27.61 26.84 -15.10
C LYS A 15 26.30 26.06 -14.96
N SER A 16 25.23 26.63 -15.50
CA SER A 16 23.92 25.98 -15.51
C SER A 16 23.87 24.81 -16.50
N ILE A 17 22.87 23.94 -16.36
CA ILE A 17 22.70 22.80 -17.27
C ILE A 17 22.38 23.31 -18.68
N GLU A 18 21.61 24.39 -18.78
CA GLU A 18 21.21 25.05 -20.01
C GLU A 18 22.42 25.59 -20.78
N GLU A 19 23.37 26.23 -20.07
CA GLU A 19 24.62 26.71 -20.66
C GLU A 19 25.49 25.56 -21.19
N MET A 20 25.57 24.44 -20.46
CA MET A 20 26.30 23.27 -20.93
C MET A 20 25.63 22.64 -22.16
N VAL A 21 24.31 22.66 -22.26
CA VAL A 21 23.59 22.20 -23.46
C VAL A 21 23.86 23.12 -24.64
N ALA A 22 23.90 24.44 -24.43
CA ALA A 22 24.25 25.42 -25.47
C ALA A 22 25.67 25.23 -26.02
N LEU A 23 26.60 24.71 -25.20
CA LEU A 23 27.96 24.32 -25.61
C LEU A 23 28.01 22.99 -26.41
N GLY A 24 26.86 22.37 -26.69
CA GLY A 24 26.76 21.17 -27.53
C GLY A 24 26.84 19.85 -26.77
N PHE A 25 26.76 19.86 -25.44
CA PHE A 25 26.72 18.63 -24.64
C PHE A 25 25.29 18.06 -24.54
N ASN A 26 25.16 16.73 -24.53
CA ASN A 26 23.87 16.08 -24.37
C ASN A 26 23.35 16.23 -22.93
N LYS A 27 22.12 16.74 -22.77
CA LYS A 27 21.48 16.99 -21.46
C LYS A 27 21.48 15.77 -20.53
N LYS A 28 21.18 14.58 -21.06
CA LYS A 28 21.16 13.33 -20.27
C LYS A 28 22.56 12.99 -19.74
N TYR A 29 23.57 13.21 -20.56
CA TYR A 29 24.97 12.96 -20.21
C TYR A 29 25.50 13.96 -19.16
N ILE A 30 25.14 15.23 -19.29
CA ILE A 30 25.44 16.27 -18.28
C ILE A 30 24.85 15.88 -16.92
N LEU A 31 23.56 15.55 -16.88
CA LEU A 31 22.86 15.15 -15.64
C LEU A 31 23.51 13.94 -14.98
N GLN A 32 23.91 12.94 -15.76
CA GLN A 32 24.61 11.76 -15.26
C GLN A 32 25.94 12.13 -14.58
N ILE A 33 26.76 12.96 -15.24
CA ILE A 33 28.06 13.38 -14.69
C ILE A 33 27.89 14.25 -13.44
N ILE A 34 26.92 15.16 -13.42
CA ILE A 34 26.61 15.98 -12.24
C ILE A 34 26.18 15.09 -11.06
N ARG A 35 25.38 14.05 -11.31
CA ARG A 35 24.97 13.08 -10.28
C ARG A 35 26.17 12.33 -9.70
N GLU A 36 27.09 11.90 -10.56
CA GLU A 36 28.35 11.28 -10.12
C GLU A 36 29.23 12.24 -9.31
N CYS A 37 29.28 13.53 -9.67
CA CYS A 37 30.01 14.53 -8.90
C CYS A 37 29.41 14.76 -7.51
N LYS A 38 28.08 14.90 -7.41
CA LYS A 38 27.39 15.12 -6.13
C LYS A 38 27.56 13.93 -5.17
N ASN A 39 27.49 12.70 -5.69
CA ASN A 39 27.72 11.50 -4.88
C ASN A 39 29.15 11.39 -4.34
N ASN A 40 30.13 12.00 -5.02
CA ASN A 40 31.53 12.05 -4.60
C ASN A 40 31.88 13.30 -3.77
N GLY A 41 30.88 14.06 -3.30
CA GLY A 41 31.09 15.22 -2.43
C GLY A 41 31.63 16.47 -3.15
N LEU A 42 31.68 16.48 -4.49
CA LEU A 42 32.00 17.68 -5.25
C LEU A 42 30.79 18.62 -5.26
N ARG A 43 30.91 19.74 -4.53
CA ARG A 43 29.96 20.85 -4.58
C ARG A 43 30.42 21.86 -5.61
N SER A 44 29.48 22.41 -6.38
CA SER A 44 29.73 23.57 -7.24
C SER A 44 30.07 24.76 -6.35
N ASN A 45 31.07 25.54 -6.75
CA ASN A 45 31.39 26.80 -6.08
C ASN A 45 30.41 27.84 -6.58
N GLU A 46 29.18 27.87 -6.06
CA GLU A 46 28.37 29.07 -6.25
C GLU A 46 27.35 29.29 -5.14
N ASN A 47 27.39 30.54 -4.68
CA ASN A 47 26.51 31.16 -3.72
C ASN A 47 25.08 31.22 -4.26
N GLN A 48 24.14 31.15 -3.32
CA GLN A 48 22.71 31.47 -3.44
C GLN A 48 22.30 32.25 -4.70
N ILE A 49 21.53 31.61 -5.58
CA ILE A 49 20.44 32.28 -6.30
C ILE A 49 19.23 31.36 -6.26
N LYS A 50 18.11 31.94 -5.79
CA LYS A 50 16.79 31.35 -5.63
C LYS A 50 16.04 31.29 -6.96
N ASP A 51 14.94 30.55 -6.92
CA ASP A 51 13.76 30.63 -7.80
C ASP A 51 13.85 29.89 -9.15
N ASP A 52 13.07 28.81 -9.28
CA ASP A 52 11.76 28.84 -9.95
C ASP A 52 11.25 27.42 -10.21
N GLU A 53 10.42 26.91 -9.29
CA GLU A 53 9.59 25.72 -9.49
C GLU A 53 8.29 26.14 -10.18
N GLN A 54 8.25 26.16 -11.52
CA GLN A 54 7.00 25.98 -12.29
C GLN A 54 7.25 25.28 -13.64
N LEU A 55 6.25 24.49 -14.05
CA LEU A 55 6.08 23.75 -15.31
C LEU A 55 6.85 22.43 -15.50
N ASN A 56 6.21 21.30 -15.17
CA ASN A 56 5.41 20.58 -16.18
C ASN A 56 4.89 19.23 -15.67
N SER A 57 3.57 19.14 -15.55
CA SER A 57 2.78 17.93 -15.39
C SER A 57 2.46 17.32 -16.75
N LYS A 58 3.22 16.30 -17.20
CA LYS A 58 2.73 15.15 -17.99
C LYS A 58 3.85 14.18 -18.40
N ARG A 59 3.85 12.99 -17.79
CA ARG A 59 3.82 11.64 -18.41
C ARG A 59 4.59 10.60 -17.59
N GLN A 60 3.86 9.54 -17.28
CA GLN A 60 4.27 8.13 -17.24
C GLN A 60 5.27 7.69 -16.15
N ILE A 61 4.67 7.14 -15.09
CA ILE A 61 4.94 5.81 -14.50
C ILE A 61 6.07 5.04 -15.21
N ASP A 62 7.26 5.00 -14.61
CA ASP A 62 7.89 3.76 -14.12
C ASP A 62 9.21 4.09 -13.39
N ASP A 63 9.50 3.28 -12.37
CA ASP A 63 10.73 3.19 -11.58
C ASP A 63 11.13 4.39 -10.70
N GLN A 64 10.43 4.54 -9.56
CA GLN A 64 10.97 5.29 -8.42
C GLN A 64 11.88 4.40 -7.56
N GLU A 65 13.18 4.62 -7.72
CA GLU A 65 14.20 4.34 -6.72
C GLU A 65 13.85 5.05 -5.40
N ASP A 66 13.86 4.29 -4.32
CA ASP A 66 13.71 4.71 -2.93
C ASP A 66 14.65 5.87 -2.57
N ARG A 67 14.16 7.11 -2.70
CA ARG A 67 14.73 8.28 -2.01
C ARG A 67 13.99 8.48 -0.69
N ASN A 68 14.69 8.21 0.41
CA ASN A 68 14.31 8.66 1.74
C ASN A 68 14.26 10.19 1.75
N TYR A 69 13.07 10.76 1.60
CA TYR A 69 12.82 12.15 1.94
C TYR A 69 12.59 12.25 3.44
N GLU A 70 13.38 13.10 4.08
CA GLU A 70 13.23 13.50 5.47
C GLU A 70 11.92 14.29 5.61
N TYR A 71 11.02 13.76 6.43
CA TYR A 71 9.58 14.03 6.42
C TYR A 71 9.24 15.12 7.43
N ASP A 72 9.68 16.38 7.19
CA ASP A 72 9.47 17.49 8.12
C ASP A 72 8.46 18.55 7.62
N GLY A 73 8.09 18.51 6.33
CA GLY A 73 7.18 19.50 5.72
C GLY A 73 5.67 19.21 5.85
N ASN A 74 5.27 18.13 6.52
CA ASN A 74 3.91 17.60 6.34
C ASN A 74 2.90 18.08 7.40
N GLU A 75 3.36 18.58 8.55
CA GLU A 75 2.47 18.99 9.64
C GLU A 75 1.77 20.31 9.34
N GLN A 76 2.51 21.32 8.84
CA GLN A 76 1.92 22.60 8.46
C GLN A 76 0.89 22.45 7.33
N PHE A 77 1.15 21.55 6.38
CA PHE A 77 0.20 21.24 5.31
C PHE A 77 -1.09 20.62 5.84
N ILE A 78 -0.98 19.70 6.81
CA ILE A 78 -2.16 19.11 7.48
C ILE A 78 -2.92 20.19 8.27
N LEU A 79 -2.20 21.07 8.96
CA LEU A 79 -2.80 22.14 9.75
C LEU A 79 -3.59 23.12 8.86
N ASN A 80 -3.03 23.51 7.73
CA ASN A 80 -3.69 24.39 6.77
C ASN A 80 -4.96 23.74 6.21
N ASN A 81 -4.90 22.45 5.83
CA ASN A 81 -6.08 21.73 5.32
C ASN A 81 -7.20 21.63 6.37
N MET A 82 -6.84 21.48 7.66
CA MET A 82 -7.84 21.45 8.73
C MET A 82 -8.53 22.81 8.88
N ASN A 83 -7.78 23.90 8.81
CA ASN A 83 -8.34 25.25 8.84
C ASN A 83 -9.29 25.51 7.67
N ASP A 84 -8.96 25.04 6.46
CA ASP A 84 -9.83 25.17 5.29
C ASP A 84 -11.16 24.42 5.46
N ILE A 85 -11.13 23.24 6.08
CA ILE A 85 -12.33 22.46 6.40
C ILE A 85 -13.19 23.20 7.44
N GLU A 86 -12.58 23.80 8.46
CA GLU A 86 -13.31 24.59 9.46
C GLU A 86 -14.00 25.80 8.84
N GLN A 87 -13.32 26.54 7.96
CA GLN A 87 -13.92 27.67 7.24
C GLN A 87 -15.09 27.24 6.37
N LEU A 88 -14.96 26.12 5.65
CA LEU A 88 -16.05 25.55 4.86
C LEU A 88 -17.27 25.24 5.74
N LEU A 89 -17.06 24.64 6.92
CA LEU A 89 -18.13 24.33 7.85
C LEU A 89 -18.83 25.57 8.40
N ILE A 90 -18.09 26.65 8.65
CA ILE A 90 -18.66 27.94 9.07
C ILE A 90 -19.56 28.48 7.96
N CYS A 91 -19.06 28.54 6.72
CA CYS A 91 -19.83 29.05 5.58
C CYS A 91 -21.12 28.26 5.35
N LEU A 92 -21.06 26.92 5.48
CA LEU A 92 -22.25 26.07 5.34
C LEU A 92 -23.29 26.33 6.44
N LYS A 93 -22.86 26.57 7.67
CA LYS A 93 -23.76 26.88 8.79
C LYS A 93 -24.46 28.22 8.61
N GLU A 94 -23.72 29.25 8.21
CA GLU A 94 -24.28 30.60 8.00
C GLU A 94 -25.30 30.63 6.86
N ASN A 95 -25.13 29.76 5.85
CA ASN A 95 -25.97 29.74 4.65
C ASN A 95 -26.96 28.57 4.63
N ILE A 96 -27.19 27.88 5.75
CA ILE A 96 -28.01 26.68 5.80
C ILE A 96 -29.44 26.89 5.29
N GLN A 97 -29.98 28.10 5.45
CA GLN A 97 -31.33 28.47 5.00
C GLN A 97 -31.45 28.52 3.47
N ASN A 98 -30.32 28.67 2.76
CA ASN A 98 -30.26 28.78 1.30
C ASN A 98 -29.92 27.44 0.62
N ILE A 99 -29.78 26.37 1.41
CA ILE A 99 -29.31 25.07 0.95
C ILE A 99 -30.48 24.10 0.97
N SER A 100 -30.87 23.60 -0.20
CA SER A 100 -31.95 22.61 -0.33
C SER A 100 -31.46 21.17 -0.12
N ASP A 101 -30.23 20.85 -0.53
CA ASP A 101 -29.59 19.54 -0.35
C ASP A 101 -28.05 19.67 -0.40
N ILE A 102 -27.34 18.82 0.34
CA ILE A 102 -25.87 18.71 0.31
C ILE A 102 -25.46 17.25 0.31
N GLU A 103 -24.75 16.83 -0.72
CA GLU A 103 -24.02 15.57 -0.74
C GLU A 103 -22.53 15.82 -0.48
N PHE A 104 -21.99 15.21 0.58
CA PHE A 104 -20.57 15.33 0.92
C PHE A 104 -19.89 13.97 0.91
N LYS A 105 -18.82 13.85 0.12
CA LYS A 105 -18.04 12.61 0.00
C LYS A 105 -16.63 12.78 0.58
N VAL A 106 -16.41 12.24 1.78
CA VAL A 106 -15.10 12.28 2.45
C VAL A 106 -14.32 11.01 2.15
N LYS A 107 -13.07 11.18 1.73
CA LYS A 107 -12.10 10.07 1.64
C LYS A 107 -11.02 10.26 2.70
N LEU A 108 -11.09 9.48 3.77
CA LEU A 108 -10.09 9.47 4.83
C LEU A 108 -8.99 8.44 4.51
N SER A 109 -7.73 8.85 4.61
CA SER A 109 -6.59 7.94 4.52
C SER A 109 -5.65 8.17 5.69
N TRP A 110 -5.42 7.14 6.49
CA TRP A 110 -4.50 7.19 7.63
C TRP A 110 -3.24 6.39 7.32
N LYS A 111 -2.10 7.08 7.23
CA LYS A 111 -0.79 6.40 7.19
C LYS A 111 -0.36 6.15 8.63
N ASN A 112 -0.63 4.95 9.14
CA ASN A 112 -0.10 4.53 10.44
C ASN A 112 1.43 4.59 10.41
N GLY A 113 2.00 5.61 11.06
CA GLY A 113 3.45 5.86 11.17
C GLY A 113 4.18 4.87 12.07
N ARG A 114 3.88 3.57 11.99
CA ARG A 114 4.75 2.55 12.59
C ARG A 114 6.02 2.50 11.75
N LYS A 115 7.12 3.02 12.30
CA LYS A 115 8.48 2.83 11.79
C LYS A 115 8.65 1.33 11.49
N LYS A 116 8.58 0.95 10.21
CA LYS A 116 8.73 -0.43 9.77
C LYS A 116 10.16 -0.85 10.07
N SER A 117 10.36 -1.66 11.12
CA SER A 117 11.59 -2.42 11.29
C SER A 117 11.77 -3.29 10.05
N LYS A 118 12.97 -3.24 9.45
CA LYS A 118 13.30 -3.79 8.12
C LYS A 118 13.24 -5.33 7.99
N LYS A 119 12.42 -6.04 8.78
CA LYS A 119 12.35 -7.51 8.76
C LYS A 119 10.92 -8.06 8.88
N SER A 120 10.08 -7.77 7.88
CA SER A 120 8.97 -8.65 7.45
C SER A 120 8.09 -7.96 6.39
N ALA A 121 8.70 -7.52 5.29
CA ALA A 121 7.94 -7.20 4.10
C ALA A 121 7.45 -8.51 3.45
N LYS A 122 6.27 -9.00 3.89
CA LYS A 122 5.45 -9.91 3.10
C LYS A 122 4.02 -9.90 3.66
N TYR A 123 3.11 -9.30 2.89
CA TYR A 123 1.65 -9.41 2.99
C TYR A 123 0.97 -8.53 4.07
N GLN A 124 0.99 -7.21 3.85
CA GLN A 124 -0.11 -6.36 4.33
C GLN A 124 -1.16 -6.31 3.21
N ILE A 125 -2.11 -7.24 3.23
CA ILE A 125 -3.32 -7.13 2.41
C ILE A 125 -4.34 -6.33 3.20
N ASN A 126 -5.01 -5.43 2.51
CA ASN A 126 -6.16 -4.68 3.00
C ASN A 126 -7.19 -5.68 3.57
N ASN A 127 -7.52 -5.57 4.85
CA ASN A 127 -8.55 -6.36 5.53
C ASN A 127 -9.96 -5.94 5.07
N GLU A 128 -10.25 -5.99 3.77
CA GLU A 128 -11.63 -6.13 3.32
C GLU A 128 -12.05 -7.56 3.62
N SER A 129 -13.24 -7.74 4.20
CA SER A 129 -13.75 -8.98 4.82
C SER A 129 -13.41 -10.26 4.05
N ILE A 130 -12.26 -10.86 4.35
CA ILE A 130 -11.85 -12.15 3.80
C ILE A 130 -12.67 -13.20 4.55
N MET A 131 -13.61 -13.82 3.83
CA MET A 131 -14.45 -14.92 4.32
C MET A 131 -13.64 -15.90 5.17
N ASN A 132 -14.11 -16.19 6.39
CA ASN A 132 -13.54 -17.26 7.22
C ASN A 132 -13.99 -18.62 6.66
N PRO A 133 -13.09 -19.40 6.02
CA PRO A 133 -13.48 -20.66 5.40
C PRO A 133 -13.89 -21.71 6.43
N ILE A 134 -13.44 -21.61 7.69
CA ILE A 134 -13.77 -22.58 8.75
C ILE A 134 -15.22 -22.41 9.19
N ASP A 135 -15.64 -21.18 9.44
CA ASP A 135 -17.03 -20.89 9.83
C ASP A 135 -17.96 -21.19 8.64
N PHE A 136 -17.60 -20.73 7.43
CA PHE A 136 -18.38 -21.00 6.23
C PHE A 136 -18.55 -22.50 5.95
N TYR A 137 -17.50 -23.30 6.16
CA TYR A 137 -17.55 -24.75 6.03
C TYR A 137 -18.54 -25.39 7.02
N ARG A 138 -18.60 -24.90 8.26
CA ARG A 138 -19.51 -25.41 9.29
C ARG A 138 -20.97 -25.10 8.94
N ASP A 139 -21.22 -23.89 8.43
CA ASP A 139 -22.57 -23.41 8.16
C ASP A 139 -23.14 -23.98 6.86
N ASN A 140 -22.31 -24.09 5.81
CA ASN A 140 -22.79 -24.38 4.45
C ASN A 140 -22.33 -25.75 3.92
N GLY A 141 -21.21 -26.28 4.41
CA GLY A 141 -20.65 -27.54 3.93
C GLY A 141 -19.56 -27.40 2.87
N VAL A 142 -19.14 -28.55 2.34
CA VAL A 142 -17.93 -28.69 1.48
C VAL A 142 -18.14 -28.08 0.09
N LYS A 143 -19.29 -28.35 -0.54
CA LYS A 143 -19.54 -27.99 -1.95
C LYS A 143 -19.65 -26.48 -2.11
N GLU A 144 -20.38 -25.86 -1.19
CA GLU A 144 -20.62 -24.43 -1.12
C GLU A 144 -19.31 -23.68 -0.86
N LEU A 145 -18.45 -24.24 0.01
CA LEU A 145 -17.10 -23.69 0.23
C LEU A 145 -16.26 -23.77 -1.03
N GLU A 146 -16.27 -24.91 -1.74
CA GLU A 146 -15.53 -25.07 -2.99
C GLU A 146 -15.96 -24.02 -4.01
N ASP A 147 -17.26 -23.85 -4.23
CA ASP A 147 -17.82 -22.86 -5.14
C ASP A 147 -17.45 -21.42 -4.76
N ALA A 148 -17.50 -21.09 -3.46
CA ALA A 148 -17.10 -19.79 -2.95
C ALA A 148 -15.61 -19.51 -3.23
N LEU A 149 -14.74 -20.47 -2.92
CA LEU A 149 -13.30 -20.37 -3.17
C LEU A 149 -12.96 -20.27 -4.67
N TYR A 150 -13.77 -20.88 -5.54
CA TYR A 150 -13.60 -20.78 -6.98
C TYR A 150 -13.87 -19.37 -7.54
N ARG A 151 -14.67 -18.54 -6.85
CA ARG A 151 -14.95 -17.15 -7.25
C ARG A 151 -13.84 -16.17 -6.86
N ILE A 152 -13.04 -16.54 -5.86
CA ILE A 152 -11.96 -15.73 -5.27
C ILE A 152 -10.71 -15.76 -6.15
N ASN A 153 -9.90 -14.70 -6.19
CA ASN A 153 -8.67 -14.69 -7.00
C ASN A 153 -7.51 -15.50 -6.37
N LEU A 154 -6.47 -15.81 -7.14
CA LEU A 154 -5.36 -16.66 -6.68
C LEU A 154 -4.61 -16.05 -5.49
N GLU A 155 -4.42 -14.74 -5.48
CA GLU A 155 -3.69 -14.07 -4.40
C GLU A 155 -4.51 -14.11 -3.11
N GLU A 156 -5.80 -13.82 -3.16
CA GLU A 156 -6.74 -13.95 -2.03
C GLU A 156 -6.78 -15.38 -1.48
N LEU A 157 -6.80 -16.40 -2.35
CA LEU A 157 -6.73 -17.80 -1.92
C LEU A 157 -5.45 -18.09 -1.13
N LYS A 158 -4.31 -17.51 -1.52
CA LYS A 158 -3.06 -17.66 -0.75
C LYS A 158 -3.14 -16.97 0.60
N ILE A 159 -3.90 -15.90 0.73
CA ILE A 159 -4.12 -15.20 2.01
C ILE A 159 -4.97 -16.05 2.92
N ILE A 160 -6.12 -16.52 2.42
CA ILE A 160 -7.00 -17.44 3.12
C ILE A 160 -6.22 -18.67 3.59
N CYS A 161 -5.38 -19.23 2.72
CA CYS A 161 -4.52 -20.35 3.06
C CYS A 161 -3.54 -20.00 4.20
N LYS A 162 -2.85 -18.85 4.17
CA LYS A 162 -1.92 -18.47 5.25
C LYS A 162 -2.62 -18.26 6.59
N GLN A 163 -3.81 -17.68 6.57
CA GLN A 163 -4.52 -17.27 7.77
C GLN A 163 -5.25 -18.44 8.43
N TYR A 164 -5.93 -19.27 7.64
CA TYR A 164 -6.85 -20.30 8.17
C TYR A 164 -6.40 -21.74 7.91
N ALA A 165 -5.49 -21.96 6.95
CA ALA A 165 -5.00 -23.29 6.58
C ALA A 165 -3.47 -23.31 6.40
N PRO A 166 -2.68 -22.92 7.42
CA PRO A 166 -1.25 -22.70 7.25
C PRO A 166 -0.54 -23.99 6.81
N ASP A 167 0.31 -23.84 5.79
CA ASP A 167 1.25 -24.86 5.32
C ASP A 167 2.64 -24.61 5.95
N PRO A 168 3.11 -25.48 6.87
CA PRO A 168 4.42 -25.36 7.49
C PRO A 168 5.56 -25.44 6.48
N ARG A 169 5.38 -26.20 5.39
CA ARG A 169 6.40 -26.35 4.33
C ARG A 169 6.33 -25.21 3.31
N GLY A 170 5.22 -24.47 3.29
CA GLY A 170 5.00 -23.31 2.43
C GLY A 170 4.93 -23.62 0.93
N TYR A 171 4.68 -24.87 0.55
CA TYR A 171 4.46 -25.26 -0.84
C TYR A 171 3.16 -24.69 -1.38
N ALA A 172 2.09 -24.69 -0.58
CA ALA A 172 0.77 -24.18 -0.97
C ALA A 172 0.83 -22.72 -1.45
N TYR A 173 1.70 -21.90 -0.85
CA TYR A 173 1.86 -20.48 -1.21
C TYR A 173 2.57 -20.26 -2.55
N LYS A 174 3.28 -21.28 -3.05
CA LYS A 174 4.05 -21.24 -4.29
C LYS A 174 3.31 -21.85 -5.48
N TRP A 175 2.19 -22.53 -5.24
CA TRP A 175 1.41 -23.11 -6.33
C TRP A 175 0.80 -22.03 -7.23
N LYS A 176 0.83 -22.31 -8.53
CA LYS A 176 0.19 -21.49 -9.56
C LYS A 176 -1.22 -21.99 -9.90
N ASP A 177 -1.47 -23.28 -9.64
CA ASP A 177 -2.75 -23.91 -9.90
C ASP A 177 -3.76 -23.57 -8.80
N LYS A 178 -4.81 -22.84 -9.19
CA LYS A 178 -5.91 -22.43 -8.33
C LYS A 178 -6.62 -23.65 -7.70
N LYS A 179 -6.92 -24.67 -8.50
CA LYS A 179 -7.65 -25.87 -8.05
C LYS A 179 -6.87 -26.61 -6.96
N LYS A 180 -5.55 -26.68 -7.13
CA LYS A 180 -4.66 -27.31 -6.15
C LYS A 180 -4.67 -26.59 -4.79
N ILE A 181 -4.71 -25.25 -4.79
CA ILE A 181 -4.81 -24.46 -3.55
C ILE A 181 -6.18 -24.65 -2.90
N ILE A 182 -7.26 -24.61 -3.69
CA ILE A 182 -8.63 -24.82 -3.18
C ILE A 182 -8.76 -26.18 -2.49
N ASN A 183 -8.32 -27.25 -3.15
CA ASN A 183 -8.35 -28.60 -2.59
C ASN A 183 -7.59 -28.68 -1.26
N TYR A 184 -6.44 -28.02 -1.17
CA TYR A 184 -5.65 -27.98 0.05
C TYR A 184 -6.35 -27.21 1.18
N ILE A 185 -6.97 -26.07 0.88
CA ILE A 185 -7.77 -25.30 1.84
C ILE A 185 -8.92 -26.17 2.36
N ILE A 186 -9.70 -26.80 1.48
CA ILE A 186 -10.84 -27.65 1.85
C ILE A 186 -10.40 -28.80 2.76
N GLN A 187 -9.33 -29.51 2.39
CA GLN A 187 -8.81 -30.62 3.19
C GLN A 187 -8.40 -30.16 4.60
N ARG A 188 -7.68 -29.04 4.70
CA ARG A 188 -7.23 -28.50 5.98
C ARG A 188 -8.37 -27.98 6.84
N VAL A 189 -9.24 -27.18 6.25
CA VAL A 189 -10.41 -26.62 6.92
C VAL A 189 -11.33 -27.71 7.42
N GLY A 190 -11.58 -28.75 6.62
CA GLY A 190 -12.39 -29.90 7.05
C GLY A 190 -11.79 -30.64 8.25
N SER A 191 -10.47 -30.81 8.30
CA SER A 191 -9.79 -31.40 9.48
C SER A 191 -9.90 -30.50 10.71
N LEU A 192 -9.74 -29.18 10.54
CA LEU A 192 -9.81 -28.21 11.65
C LEU A 192 -11.23 -28.07 12.19
N ALA A 193 -12.23 -28.01 11.32
CA ALA A 193 -13.64 -27.96 11.69
C ALA A 193 -14.05 -29.19 12.50
N LYS A 194 -13.62 -30.39 12.07
CA LYS A 194 -13.86 -31.66 12.78
C LYS A 194 -13.15 -31.70 14.14
N ASN A 195 -11.86 -31.35 14.20
CA ASN A 195 -11.12 -31.37 15.47
C ASN A 195 -11.64 -30.32 16.46
N GLY A 196 -12.12 -29.17 15.97
CA GLY A 196 -12.76 -28.16 16.81
C GLY A 196 -14.09 -28.61 17.40
N SER A 197 -14.80 -29.57 16.80
CA SER A 197 -16.10 -30.06 17.31
C SER A 197 -16.02 -30.76 18.66
N VAL A 198 -14.83 -31.26 19.03
CA VAL A 198 -14.57 -31.93 20.32
C VAL A 198 -14.71 -30.95 21.51
N PHE A 199 -14.55 -29.65 21.27
CA PHE A 199 -14.70 -28.63 22.32
C PHE A 199 -16.11 -28.04 22.42
N TYR A 200 -16.99 -28.33 21.46
CA TYR A 200 -18.39 -27.86 21.46
C TYR A 200 -19.38 -28.93 21.91
N THR A 201 -18.91 -30.12 22.31
CA THR A 201 -19.77 -31.24 22.71
C THR A 201 -20.35 -31.12 24.13
N VAL A 202 -20.17 -29.99 24.81
CA VAL A 202 -20.69 -29.74 26.16
C VAL A 202 -21.60 -28.51 26.14
N ASN A 203 -22.84 -28.66 25.67
CA ASN A 203 -24.03 -27.93 26.16
C ASN A 203 -25.34 -28.29 25.44
N THR A 204 -25.50 -29.53 25.02
CA THR A 204 -26.79 -30.05 24.54
C THR A 204 -27.10 -31.37 25.23
N PHE A 205 -27.12 -31.35 26.56
CA PHE A 205 -27.88 -32.32 27.34
C PHE A 205 -28.75 -31.56 28.34
N ASN A 206 -30.05 -31.86 28.31
CA ASN A 206 -31.13 -31.45 29.21
C ASN A 206 -31.78 -30.09 28.96
N LEU A 207 -32.67 -30.03 27.96
CA LEU A 207 -33.85 -29.15 28.02
C LEU A 207 -35.18 -29.85 27.68
N ASP A 208 -35.20 -31.18 27.53
CA ASP A 208 -36.43 -31.94 27.26
C ASP A 208 -36.66 -33.03 28.31
N SER A 209 -37.06 -32.64 29.52
CA SER A 209 -37.87 -33.50 30.40
C SER A 209 -38.38 -32.69 31.60
N ASN A 210 -39.41 -31.88 31.38
CA ASN A 210 -40.46 -31.62 32.38
C ASN A 210 -41.69 -31.06 31.68
N GLN A 211 -42.32 -31.91 30.86
CA GLN A 211 -43.74 -31.81 30.59
C GLN A 211 -44.49 -32.72 31.57
N SER A 212 -45.38 -32.11 32.34
CA SER A 212 -46.65 -32.64 32.84
C SER A 212 -46.68 -34.04 33.47
N LYS A 213 -46.77 -34.08 34.81
CA LYS A 213 -48.02 -34.43 35.52
C LYS A 213 -47.90 -34.12 37.01
#